data_AF-A0A9W6WL87-F1
#
_entry.id   AF-A0A9W6WL87-F1
#
_cell.length_a   1.000
_cell.length_b   1.000
_cell.length_c   1.000
_cell.angle_alpha   90.00
_cell.angle_beta   90.00
_cell.angle_gamma   90.00
#
_symmetry.space_group_name_H-M   'P 1'
#
loop_
_entity.id
_entity.type
_entity.pdbx_description
1 polymer ?
#
loop_
_entity_poly.entity_id
_entity_poly.type
_entity_poly.pdbx_seq_one_letter_code
_entity_poly.pdbx_strand_id
1 'polypeptide(L)'
;MIVKDLAEKVFKKLKEQSKEAKLDKTGSIKPYIGSIQLRDYYLSSAAFSKNSYKNIIWSRVTKAIESNTNIHCETLEVSGEIMKVWEWISGI
;
A
#
# COMPACT_ATOMS: atom_id res chain seq x y z
N MET A 1 -10.41 -4.55 15.02
CA MET A 1 -10.45 -5.70 14.09
C MET A 1 -10.24 -5.28 12.63
N ILE A 2 -11.04 -4.37 12.06
CA ILE A 2 -10.94 -3.98 10.62
C ILE A 2 -9.58 -3.36 10.22
N VAL A 3 -9.03 -2.43 11.02
CA VAL A 3 -7.75 -1.75 10.68
C VAL A 3 -6.58 -2.74 10.61
N LYS A 4 -6.53 -3.71 11.55
CA LYS A 4 -5.46 -4.70 11.60
C LYS A 4 -5.52 -5.65 10.41
N ASP A 5 -6.70 -6.17 10.09
CA ASP A 5 -6.93 -7.03 8.91
C ASP A 5 -6.54 -6.33 7.61
N LEU A 6 -6.92 -5.06 7.44
CA LEU A 6 -6.53 -4.27 6.27
C LEU A 6 -5.01 -4.05 6.21
N ALA A 7 -4.38 -3.74 7.33
CA ALA A 7 -2.93 -3.58 7.38
C ALA A 7 -2.21 -4.90 7.02
N GLU A 8 -2.68 -6.05 7.53
CA GLU A 8 -2.15 -7.37 7.19
C GLU A 8 -2.29 -7.68 5.70
N LYS A 9 -3.44 -7.35 5.09
CA LYS A 9 -3.65 -7.47 3.64
C LYS A 9 -2.69 -6.59 2.84
N VAL A 10 -2.51 -5.33 3.25
CA VAL A 10 -1.55 -4.41 2.62
C VAL A 10 -0.13 -4.95 2.73
N PHE A 11 0.30 -5.41 3.92
CA PHE A 11 1.63 -6.00 4.10
C PHE A 11 1.84 -7.21 3.20
N LYS A 12 0.84 -8.11 3.12
CA LYS A 12 0.90 -9.27 2.24
C LYS A 12 1.09 -8.85 0.77
N LYS A 13 0.31 -7.86 0.31
CA LYS A 13 0.39 -7.37 -1.06
C LYS A 13 1.72 -6.67 -1.38
N LEU A 14 2.27 -5.89 -0.44
CA LEU A 14 3.58 -5.26 -0.61
C LEU A 14 4.72 -6.29 -0.65
N LYS A 15 4.63 -7.37 0.14
CA LYS A 15 5.57 -8.49 0.06
C LYS A 15 5.51 -9.21 -1.28
N GLU A 16 4.31 -9.48 -1.76
CA GLU A 16 4.08 -10.08 -3.08
C GLU A 16 4.67 -9.19 -4.17
N GLN A 17 4.37 -7.89 -4.15
CA GLN A 17 4.91 -6.92 -5.11
C GLN A 17 6.44 -6.88 -5.10
N SER A 18 7.06 -6.83 -3.92
CA SER A 18 8.53 -6.83 -3.78
C SER A 18 9.13 -8.13 -4.33
N LYS A 19 8.48 -9.28 -4.11
CA LYS A 19 8.89 -10.56 -4.68
C LYS A 19 8.75 -10.58 -6.21
N GLU A 20 7.63 -10.12 -6.74
CA GLU A 20 7.37 -10.06 -8.18
C GLU A 20 8.37 -9.14 -8.88
N ALA A 21 8.64 -7.95 -8.32
CA ALA A 21 9.63 -7.02 -8.83
C ALA A 21 11.06 -7.60 -8.82
N LYS A 22 11.42 -8.41 -7.80
CA LYS A 22 12.72 -9.09 -7.74
C LYS A 22 12.85 -10.23 -8.77
N LEU A 23 11.75 -10.92 -9.08
CA LEU A 23 11.73 -12.00 -10.07
C LEU A 23 11.65 -11.46 -11.51
N ASP A 24 11.16 -10.24 -11.69
CA ASP A 24 11.08 -9.59 -12.98
C ASP A 24 12.45 -9.14 -13.49
N LYS A 25 12.95 -9.83 -14.50
CA LYS A 25 14.21 -9.49 -15.18
C LYS A 25 14.08 -8.34 -16.17
N THR A 26 12.85 -7.91 -16.48
CA THR A 26 12.59 -6.86 -17.48
C THR A 26 12.57 -5.46 -16.87
N GLY A 27 12.41 -5.34 -15.55
CA GLY A 27 12.28 -4.06 -14.84
C GLY A 27 10.93 -3.36 -15.06
N SER A 28 9.94 -4.07 -15.59
CA SER A 28 8.59 -3.57 -15.83
C SER A 28 7.78 -3.46 -14.53
N ILE A 29 8.02 -4.38 -13.58
CA ILE A 29 7.33 -4.40 -12.29
C ILE A 29 8.06 -3.50 -11.29
N LYS A 30 7.36 -2.47 -10.79
CA LYS A 30 7.88 -1.60 -9.73
C LYS A 30 7.79 -2.31 -8.36
N PRO A 31 8.78 -2.17 -7.47
CA PRO A 31 8.75 -2.82 -6.15
C PRO A 31 7.81 -2.14 -5.15
N TYR A 32 7.25 -0.99 -5.51
CA TYR A 32 6.35 -0.19 -4.70
C TYR A 32 4.91 -0.19 -5.23
N ILE A 33 3.96 0.16 -4.35
CA ILE A 33 2.57 0.44 -4.72
C ILE A 33 2.14 1.77 -4.14
N GLY A 34 1.34 2.53 -4.88
CA GLY A 34 0.73 3.76 -4.37
C GLY A 34 -0.20 3.52 -3.17
N SER A 35 -0.07 4.32 -2.12
CA SER A 35 -0.97 4.29 -0.96
C SER A 35 -2.43 4.50 -1.38
N ILE A 36 -2.67 5.43 -2.31
CA ILE A 36 -4.00 5.69 -2.86
C ILE A 36 -4.55 4.48 -3.64
N GLN A 37 -3.70 3.81 -4.42
CA GLN A 37 -4.09 2.60 -5.16
C GLN A 37 -4.51 1.47 -4.20
N LEU A 38 -3.75 1.26 -3.12
CA LEU A 38 -4.09 0.26 -2.09
C LEU A 38 -5.38 0.62 -1.37
N ARG A 39 -5.59 1.90 -1.04
CA ARG A 39 -6.83 2.39 -0.45
C ARG A 39 -8.02 2.03 -1.32
N ASP A 40 -7.92 2.35 -2.61
CA ASP A 40 -9.04 2.19 -3.52
C ASP A 40 -9.26 0.71 -3.87
N TYR A 41 -8.20 -0.09 -3.95
CA TYR A 41 -8.28 -1.53 -4.10
C TYR A 41 -9.02 -2.19 -2.91
N TYR A 42 -8.61 -1.91 -1.66
CA TYR A 42 -9.18 -2.57 -0.48
C TYR A 42 -10.48 -1.96 0.05
N LEU A 43 -10.73 -0.67 -0.21
CA LEU A 43 -11.91 0.06 0.26
C LEU A 43 -12.85 0.47 -0.89
N SER A 44 -12.86 -0.30 -1.99
CA SER A 44 -13.81 -0.13 -3.11
C SER A 44 -15.20 -0.72 -2.84
N SER A 45 -15.35 -1.57 -1.82
CA SER A 45 -16.62 -2.25 -1.53
C SER A 45 -17.73 -1.28 -1.08
N ALA A 46 -18.99 -1.62 -1.39
CA ALA A 46 -20.19 -0.88 -0.99
C ALA A 46 -20.30 -0.62 0.52
N ALA A 47 -19.65 -1.44 1.34
CA ALA A 47 -19.52 -1.25 2.79
C ALA A 47 -18.82 0.06 3.18
N PHE A 48 -18.06 0.69 2.27
CA PHE A 48 -17.32 1.93 2.48
C PHE A 48 -17.89 3.13 1.69
N SER A 49 -19.16 3.06 1.29
CA SER A 49 -19.86 4.11 0.51
C SER A 49 -19.80 5.52 1.13
N LYS A 50 -19.62 5.63 2.44
CA LYS A 50 -19.37 6.92 3.12
C LYS A 50 -17.88 7.27 3.08
N ASN A 51 -17.53 8.20 2.19
CA ASN A 51 -16.16 8.72 2.03
C ASN A 51 -15.48 9.14 3.35
N SER A 52 -16.21 9.75 4.28
CA SER A 52 -15.67 10.18 5.58
C SER A 52 -15.17 9.00 6.42
N TYR A 53 -15.90 7.87 6.41
CA TYR A 53 -15.53 6.67 7.15
C TYR A 53 -14.33 5.96 6.51
N LYS A 54 -14.30 5.91 5.17
CA LYS A 54 -13.17 5.40 4.38
C LYS A 54 -11.87 6.12 4.73
N ASN A 55 -11.90 7.46 4.79
CA ASN A 55 -10.73 8.27 5.11
C ASN A 55 -10.23 8.05 6.55
N ILE A 56 -11.13 7.93 7.53
CA ILE A 56 -10.77 7.67 8.92
C ILE A 56 -10.09 6.30 9.06
N ILE A 57 -10.66 5.25 8.46
CA ILE A 57 -10.06 3.92 8.47
C ILE A 57 -8.69 3.96 7.79
N TRP A 58 -8.61 4.55 6.59
CA TRP A 58 -7.37 4.58 5.84
C TRP A 58 -6.27 5.36 6.55
N SER A 59 -6.61 6.45 7.24
CA SER A 59 -5.66 7.18 8.09
C SER A 59 -5.07 6.30 9.20
N ARG A 60 -5.90 5.46 9.84
CA ARG A 60 -5.43 4.51 10.87
C ARG A 60 -4.58 3.39 10.28
N VAL A 61 -4.96 2.86 9.11
CA VAL A 61 -4.16 1.87 8.39
C VAL A 61 -2.80 2.47 8.01
N THR A 62 -2.80 3.68 7.45
CA THR A 62 -1.59 4.42 7.08
C THR A 62 -0.62 4.52 8.26
N LYS A 63 -1.08 4.95 9.43
CA LYS A 63 -0.24 4.98 10.64
C LYS A 63 0.34 3.63 11.02
N ALA A 64 -0.43 2.55 10.87
CA ALA A 64 0.05 1.19 11.16
C ALA A 64 1.07 0.69 10.11
N ILE A 65 0.92 1.10 8.85
CA ILE A 65 1.88 0.77 7.78
C ILE A 65 3.18 1.56 7.96
N GLU A 66 3.09 2.87 8.15
CA GLU A 66 4.24 3.78 8.23
C GLU A 66 5.07 3.62 9.52
N SER A 67 4.49 3.03 10.56
CA SER A 67 5.24 2.67 11.79
C SER A 67 6.00 1.35 11.66
N ASN A 68 5.81 0.59 10.58
CA ASN A 68 6.50 -0.66 10.34
C ASN A 68 7.87 -0.40 9.69
N THR A 69 8.95 -0.78 10.38
CA THR A 69 10.34 -0.60 9.92
C THR A 69 10.68 -1.36 8.64
N ASN A 70 9.86 -2.36 8.28
CA ASN A 70 10.04 -3.15 7.06
C ASN A 70 9.42 -2.48 5.83
N ILE A 71 8.75 -1.34 6.01
CA ILE A 71 8.15 -0.56 4.95
C ILE A 71 8.98 0.70 4.71
N HIS A 72 9.39 0.90 3.46
CA HIS A 72 9.88 2.17 3.00
C HIS A 72 8.72 3.02 2.47
N CYS A 73 8.69 4.27 2.89
CA CYS A 73 7.67 5.24 2.50
C CYS A 73 8.33 6.37 1.75
N GLU A 74 7.94 6.56 0.50
CA GLU A 74 8.49 7.58 -0.39
C GLU A 74 7.35 8.34 -1.08
N THR A 75 7.63 9.55 -1.54
CA THR A 75 6.72 10.31 -2.40
C THR A 75 7.36 10.40 -3.77
N LEU A 76 6.71 9.81 -4.77
CA LEU A 76 7.21 9.71 -6.14
C LEU A 76 6.23 10.36 -7.11
N GLU A 77 6.76 10.89 -8.19
CA GLU A 77 5.97 11.28 -9.36
C GLU A 77 5.71 10.05 -10.22
N VAL A 78 4.45 9.66 -10.36
CA VAL A 78 3.99 8.54 -11.17
C VAL A 78 3.04 9.11 -12.22
N SER A 79 3.44 9.05 -13.49
CA SER A 79 2.64 9.54 -14.62
C SER A 79 2.20 11.01 -14.50
N GLY A 80 3.05 11.88 -13.95
CA GLY A 80 2.75 13.30 -13.73
C GLY A 80 1.98 13.60 -12.44
N GLU A 81 1.63 12.58 -11.64
CA GLU A 81 0.99 12.74 -10.34
C GLU A 81 1.96 12.44 -9.21
N ILE A 82 2.11 13.39 -8.28
CA ILE A 82 2.89 13.17 -7.06
C ILE A 82 2.05 12.34 -6.09
N MET A 83 2.51 11.14 -5.77
CA MET A 83 1.81 10.24 -4.87
C MET A 83 2.74 9.58 -3.86
N LYS A 84 2.18 9.29 -2.67
CA LYS A 84 2.86 8.48 -1.67
C LYS A 84 2.84 7.02 -2.09
N VAL A 85 4.00 6.39 -2.12
CA VAL A 85 4.21 4.98 -2.40
C VAL A 85 4.76 4.25 -1.18
N TRP A 86 4.46 2.97 -1.09
CA TRP A 86 4.99 2.08 -0.07
C TRP A 86 5.69 0.90 -0.73
N GLU A 87 6.83 0.53 -0.16
CA GLU A 87 7.65 -0.60 -0.60
C GLU A 87 7.99 -1.49 0.58
N TRP A 88 7.95 -2.81 0.37
CA TRP A 88 8.47 -3.76 1.35
C TRP A 88 9.98 -3.96 1.16
N ILE A 89 10.78 -3.48 2.13
CA ILE A 89 12.24 -3.48 2.06
C ILE A 89 12.92 -4.55 2.91
N SER A 90 12.22 -5.15 3.88
CA SER A 90 12.82 -6.24 4.65
C SER A 90 13.11 -7.43 3.76
N GLY A 91 14.31 -7.98 3.88
CA GLY A 91 14.70 -9.24 3.26
C GLY A 91 13.60 -10.29 3.45
N ILE A 92 13.22 -10.94 2.35
CA ILE A 92 12.29 -12.07 2.34
C ILE A 92 13.09 -13.33 2.67
#